data_AF-A0AAV4JEM4-F1
#
_entry.id   AF-A0AAV4JEM4-F1
#
_cell.length_a   1.000
_cell.length_b   1.000
_cell.length_c   1.000
_cell.angle_alpha   90.00
_cell.angle_beta   90.00
_cell.angle_gamma   90.00
#
_symmetry.space_group_name_H-M   'P 1'
#
loop_
_entity.id
_entity.type
_entity.pdbx_description
1 polymer ?
#
loop_
_entity_poly.entity_id
_entity_poly.type
_entity_poly.pdbx_seq_one_letter_code
_entity_poly.pdbx_strand_id
1 'polypeptide(L)'
;MRKISSREQSVGKVVSLPQTTDMATCSSCESNYFKIIATFYGDNSRALDYLISHGVISSGSSRIPCPKCGTFLSFREQDHLFICRSTFTVPKTKKRRNCGFSASQFKGSFLSNCHFAPWKLVLLVNHYLSRHWDYKTIQDCLGLSPNTVCDWRSFCSEVTEQWFSNQDPVGGVGV
;
A
#
# COMPACT_ATOMS: atom_id res chain seq x y z
N MET A 1 15.64 -46.06 22.76
CA MET A 1 16.43 -44.95 22.20
C MET A 1 15.70 -44.38 20.99
N ARG A 2 15.57 -43.05 20.94
CA ARG A 2 14.52 -42.30 20.23
C ARG A 2 14.81 -42.18 18.72
N LYS A 3 13.80 -42.46 17.89
CA LYS A 3 13.80 -42.11 16.46
C LYS A 3 13.60 -40.60 16.32
N ILE A 4 14.55 -39.92 15.69
CA ILE A 4 14.44 -38.51 15.31
C ILE A 4 13.68 -38.48 13.99
N SER A 5 12.45 -37.96 14.02
CA SER A 5 11.59 -37.73 12.87
C SER A 5 11.90 -36.33 12.32
N SER A 6 12.40 -36.29 11.09
CA SER A 6 12.56 -35.08 10.30
C SER A 6 11.21 -34.41 10.09
N ARG A 7 11.06 -33.19 10.61
CA ARG A 7 9.87 -32.36 10.42
C ARG A 7 10.20 -31.31 9.37
N GLU A 8 9.97 -31.66 8.11
CA GLU A 8 9.83 -30.67 7.04
C GLU A 8 8.61 -29.80 7.37
N GLN A 9 8.85 -28.58 7.86
CA GLN A 9 7.82 -27.56 7.95
C GLN A 9 7.80 -26.80 6.64
N SER A 10 6.70 -27.01 5.92
CA SER A 10 6.29 -26.33 4.72
C SER A 10 6.33 -24.81 4.90
N VAL A 11 7.24 -24.18 4.14
CA VAL A 11 7.24 -22.74 3.89
C VAL A 11 5.89 -22.37 3.30
N GLY A 12 5.10 -21.61 4.06
CA GLY A 12 3.82 -21.08 3.62
C GLY A 12 4.04 -20.25 2.36
N LYS A 13 3.47 -20.74 1.25
CA LYS A 13 3.46 -20.05 -0.03
C LYS A 13 2.70 -18.73 0.16
N VAL A 14 3.42 -17.62 0.29
CA VAL A 14 2.86 -16.27 0.20
C VAL A 14 2.34 -16.14 -1.23
N VAL A 15 1.03 -16.33 -1.40
CA VAL A 15 0.38 -16.08 -2.68
C VAL A 15 0.31 -14.57 -2.84
N SER A 16 1.32 -14.03 -3.51
CA SER A 16 1.36 -12.66 -4.01
C SER A 16 0.12 -12.45 -4.88
N LEU A 17 -0.65 -11.39 -4.59
CA LEU A 17 -1.64 -10.89 -5.54
C LEU A 17 -0.90 -10.55 -6.85
N PRO A 18 -1.50 -10.80 -8.02
CA PRO A 18 -0.87 -10.46 -9.30
C PRO A 18 -0.63 -8.95 -9.33
N GLN A 19 0.64 -8.56 -9.24
CA GLN A 19 1.10 -7.20 -9.47
C GLN A 19 1.11 -6.98 -10.98
N THR A 20 -0.04 -6.68 -11.56
CA THR A 20 -0.12 -6.03 -12.87
C THR A 20 -0.21 -4.54 -12.63
N THR A 21 0.90 -3.91 -12.24
CA THR A 21 1.05 -2.46 -12.32
C THR A 21 1.89 -2.18 -13.55
N ASP A 22 1.18 -1.98 -14.65
CA ASP A 22 1.65 -1.14 -15.76
C ASP A 22 2.10 0.18 -15.11
N MET A 23 3.40 0.49 -15.14
CA MET A 23 3.97 1.75 -14.63
C MET A 23 3.59 2.89 -15.59
N ALA A 24 2.29 3.09 -15.76
CA ALA A 24 1.72 4.02 -16.72
C ALA A 24 1.80 5.44 -16.18
N THR A 25 2.70 6.23 -16.78
CA THR A 25 2.67 7.70 -16.91
C THR A 25 2.38 8.49 -15.63
N CYS A 26 3.42 9.16 -15.11
CA CYS A 26 3.28 10.24 -14.14
C CYS A 26 2.25 11.27 -14.63
N SER A 27 1.27 11.63 -13.79
CA SER A 27 0.16 12.55 -14.11
C SER A 27 0.60 14.02 -14.29
N SER A 28 1.90 14.29 -14.47
CA SER A 28 2.52 15.62 -14.62
C SER A 28 1.92 16.68 -13.70
N CYS A 29 1.79 16.36 -12.40
CA CYS A 29 1.17 17.25 -11.45
C CYS A 29 2.11 18.41 -11.10
N GLU A 30 1.71 19.63 -11.44
CA GLU A 30 2.41 20.84 -11.00
C GLU A 30 1.94 21.22 -9.59
N SER A 31 2.60 20.63 -8.59
CA SER A 31 2.36 20.91 -7.18
C SER A 31 3.65 21.29 -6.47
N ASN A 32 3.66 22.49 -5.88
CA ASN A 32 4.73 22.92 -5.00
C ASN A 32 4.43 22.54 -3.55
N TYR A 33 5.47 22.65 -2.70
CA TYR A 33 5.42 22.26 -1.29
C TYR A 33 4.19 22.81 -0.54
N PHE A 34 3.90 24.11 -0.70
CA PHE A 34 2.81 24.77 0.01
C PHE A 34 1.43 24.41 -0.55
N LYS A 35 1.32 24.21 -1.87
CA LYS A 35 0.06 23.80 -2.53
C LYS A 35 -0.39 22.43 -2.03
N ILE A 36 0.53 21.49 -1.85
CA ILE A 36 0.23 20.18 -1.26
C ILE A 36 -0.29 20.34 0.17
N ILE A 37 0.38 21.13 1.00
CA ILE A 37 -0.07 21.38 2.39
C ILE A 37 -1.48 21.96 2.41
N ALA A 38 -1.72 23.04 1.67
CA ALA A 38 -3.01 23.72 1.63
C ALA A 38 -4.14 22.83 1.12
N THR A 39 -3.84 21.89 0.21
CA THR A 39 -4.84 21.03 -0.43
C THR A 39 -5.27 19.88 0.46
N PHE A 40 -4.33 19.26 1.18
CA PHE A 40 -4.56 17.98 1.85
C PHE A 40 -4.61 18.06 3.37
N TYR A 41 -4.15 19.14 4.01
CA TYR A 41 -4.14 19.22 5.48
C TYR A 41 -5.53 18.97 6.08
N GLY A 42 -5.64 17.92 6.89
CA GLY A 42 -6.90 17.52 7.54
C GLY A 42 -7.92 16.79 6.65
N ASP A 43 -7.66 16.62 5.35
CA ASP A 43 -8.63 16.05 4.39
C ASP A 43 -8.24 14.63 3.94
N ASN A 44 -8.80 13.62 4.60
CA ASN A 44 -8.56 12.21 4.27
C ASN A 44 -9.10 11.81 2.91
N SER A 45 -10.31 12.26 2.57
CA SER A 45 -10.99 11.86 1.33
C SER A 45 -10.19 12.34 0.12
N ARG A 46 -9.80 13.63 0.12
CA ARG A 46 -8.99 14.17 -0.96
C ARG A 46 -7.62 13.51 -1.05
N ALA A 47 -6.98 13.23 0.08
CA ALA A 47 -5.70 12.51 0.09
C ALA A 47 -5.82 11.09 -0.49
N LEU A 48 -6.90 10.36 -0.18
CA LEU A 48 -7.15 9.04 -0.76
C LEU A 48 -7.41 9.11 -2.27
N ASP A 49 -8.23 10.05 -2.73
CA ASP A 49 -8.50 10.25 -4.16
C ASP A 49 -7.22 10.58 -4.93
N TYR A 50 -6.34 11.39 -4.33
CA TYR A 50 -5.03 11.68 -4.88
C TYR A 50 -4.16 10.42 -4.99
N LEU A 51 -4.10 9.60 -3.93
CA LEU A 51 -3.34 8.35 -3.93
C LEU A 51 -3.90 7.32 -4.93
N ILE A 52 -5.22 7.24 -5.10
CA ILE A 52 -5.87 6.36 -6.09
C ILE A 52 -5.56 6.83 -7.51
N SER A 53 -5.72 8.13 -7.79
CA SER A 53 -5.51 8.69 -9.14
C SER A 53 -4.06 8.57 -9.62
N HIS A 54 -3.10 8.50 -8.68
CA HIS A 54 -1.68 8.29 -8.95
C HIS A 54 -1.27 6.81 -8.91
N GLY A 55 -2.21 5.88 -8.75
CA GLY A 55 -1.93 4.45 -8.74
C GLY A 55 -1.18 3.95 -7.51
N VAL A 56 -1.05 4.76 -6.46
CA VAL A 56 -0.37 4.38 -5.21
C VAL A 56 -1.17 3.33 -4.47
N ILE A 57 -2.50 3.44 -4.49
CA ILE A 57 -3.44 2.47 -3.90
C ILE A 57 -4.45 2.02 -4.94
N SER A 58 -4.94 0.78 -4.80
CA SER A 58 -5.94 0.25 -5.72
C SER A 58 -7.26 1.04 -5.62
N SER A 59 -7.89 1.32 -6.76
CA SER A 59 -9.23 1.89 -6.79
C SER A 59 -10.25 0.90 -6.19
N GLY A 60 -11.29 1.41 -5.53
CA GLY A 60 -12.44 0.60 -5.11
C GLY A 60 -13.17 -0.11 -6.27
N SER A 61 -12.97 0.35 -7.52
CA SER A 61 -13.51 -0.28 -8.73
C SER A 61 -12.66 -1.43 -9.28
N SER A 62 -11.52 -1.75 -8.65
CA SER A 62 -10.63 -2.82 -9.10
C SER A 62 -11.31 -4.20 -9.01
N ARG A 63 -11.29 -4.95 -10.12
CA ARG A 63 -11.82 -6.31 -10.21
C ARG A 63 -10.82 -7.32 -9.67
N ILE A 64 -10.82 -7.52 -8.36
CA ILE A 64 -9.91 -8.46 -7.69
C ILE A 64 -10.61 -9.82 -7.52
N PRO A 65 -10.08 -10.93 -8.07
CA PRO A 65 -10.62 -12.26 -7.84
C PRO A 65 -10.27 -12.77 -6.44
N CYS A 66 -11.21 -13.46 -5.79
CA CYS A 66 -10.96 -14.09 -4.50
C CYS A 66 -10.00 -15.28 -4.64
N PRO A 67 -8.91 -15.36 -3.85
CA PRO A 67 -7.97 -16.49 -3.93
C PRO A 67 -8.56 -17.81 -3.43
N LYS A 68 -9.68 -17.77 -2.69
CA LYS A 68 -10.33 -18.98 -2.15
C LYS A 68 -11.38 -19.56 -3.10
N CYS A 69 -12.17 -18.72 -3.76
CA CYS A 69 -13.34 -19.16 -4.53
C CYS A 69 -13.43 -18.60 -5.95
N GLY A 70 -12.46 -17.77 -6.39
CA GLY A 70 -12.41 -17.18 -7.73
C GLY A 70 -13.41 -16.06 -8.01
N THR A 71 -14.46 -15.90 -7.18
CA THR A 71 -15.44 -14.82 -7.33
C THR A 71 -14.83 -13.45 -7.08
N PHE A 72 -15.26 -12.42 -7.82
CA PHE A 72 -14.81 -11.05 -7.61
C PHE A 72 -15.21 -10.50 -6.24
N LEU A 73 -14.30 -9.72 -5.64
CA LEU A 73 -14.51 -9.06 -4.35
C LEU A 73 -15.37 -7.80 -4.51
N SER A 74 -16.20 -7.51 -3.51
CA SER A 74 -16.91 -6.23 -3.40
C SER A 74 -16.12 -5.27 -2.52
N PHE A 75 -15.95 -4.03 -2.95
CA PHE A 75 -15.33 -2.99 -2.14
C PHE A 75 -16.32 -2.43 -1.10
N ARG A 76 -15.83 -2.22 0.13
CA ARG A 76 -16.56 -1.58 1.22
C ARG A 76 -15.80 -0.31 1.62
N GLU A 77 -16.38 0.83 1.29
CA GLU A 77 -15.76 2.15 1.43
C GLU A 77 -15.51 2.53 2.89
N GLN A 78 -16.43 2.18 3.81
CA GLN A 78 -16.31 2.58 5.22
C GLN A 78 -15.01 2.12 5.88
N ASP A 79 -14.51 0.93 5.51
CA ASP A 79 -13.32 0.33 6.11
C ASP A 79 -12.18 0.16 5.10
N HIS A 80 -12.34 0.64 3.87
CA HIS A 80 -11.39 0.42 2.77
C HIS A 80 -11.02 -1.07 2.58
N LEU A 81 -12.02 -1.96 2.58
CA LEU A 81 -11.83 -3.41 2.46
C LEU A 81 -12.46 -3.99 1.20
N PHE A 82 -11.74 -4.88 0.53
CA PHE A 82 -12.28 -5.80 -0.46
C PHE A 82 -12.76 -7.08 0.23
N ILE A 83 -14.04 -7.42 0.08
CA ILE A 83 -14.68 -8.53 0.79
C ILE A 83 -15.29 -9.51 -0.20
N CYS A 84 -15.05 -10.80 0.01
CA CYS A 84 -15.70 -11.86 -0.72
C CYS A 84 -17.05 -12.21 -0.07
N ARG A 85 -18.14 -12.00 -0.83
CA ARG A 85 -19.50 -12.34 -0.42
C ARG A 85 -20.00 -13.69 -0.95
N SER A 86 -19.13 -14.44 -1.63
CA SER A 86 -19.47 -15.75 -2.17
C SER A 86 -19.85 -16.74 -1.06
N THR A 87 -20.84 -17.58 -1.35
CA THR A 87 -21.34 -18.59 -0.43
C THR A 87 -21.29 -19.94 -1.13
N PHE A 88 -20.71 -20.94 -0.47
CA PHE A 88 -20.63 -22.31 -0.99
C PHE A 88 -21.15 -23.31 0.03
N THR A 89 -21.59 -24.47 -0.46
CA THR A 89 -22.08 -25.56 0.39
C THR A 89 -20.93 -26.47 0.76
N VAL A 90 -20.75 -26.74 2.05
CA VAL A 90 -19.71 -27.64 2.55
C VAL A 90 -20.14 -29.10 2.28
N PRO A 91 -19.41 -29.88 1.46
CA PRO A 91 -19.85 -31.20 1.03
C PRO A 91 -20.19 -32.15 2.18
N LYS A 92 -19.39 -32.13 3.25
CA LYS A 92 -19.53 -33.05 4.39
C LYS A 92 -20.75 -32.78 5.28
N THR A 93 -21.16 -31.53 5.42
CA THR A 93 -22.23 -31.13 6.35
C THR A 93 -23.49 -30.63 5.65
N LYS A 94 -23.43 -30.43 4.32
CA LYS A 94 -24.45 -29.76 3.50
C LYS A 94 -24.84 -28.35 3.99
N LYS A 95 -24.09 -27.78 4.94
CA LYS A 95 -24.31 -26.41 5.44
C LYS A 95 -23.72 -25.41 4.47
N ARG A 96 -24.43 -24.30 4.24
CA ARG A 96 -23.91 -23.15 3.49
C ARG A 96 -22.94 -22.36 4.37
N ARG A 97 -21.79 -21.97 3.82
CA ARG A 97 -20.83 -21.07 4.46
C ARG A 97 -20.42 -19.95 3.53
N ASN A 98 -20.18 -18.78 4.10
CA ASN A 98 -19.56 -17.68 3.39
C ASN A 98 -18.06 -17.94 3.22
N CYS A 99 -17.48 -17.41 2.15
CA CYS A 99 -16.04 -17.46 1.96
C CYS A 99 -15.30 -16.69 3.06
N GLY A 100 -15.85 -15.53 3.45
CA GLY A 100 -15.30 -14.68 4.50
C GLY A 100 -13.91 -14.12 4.22
N PHE A 101 -13.41 -14.23 2.98
CA PHE A 101 -12.13 -13.63 2.62
C PHE A 101 -12.27 -12.10 2.58
N SER A 102 -11.32 -11.40 3.17
CA SER A 102 -11.19 -9.95 3.05
C SER A 102 -9.73 -9.55 2.88
N ALA A 103 -9.51 -8.41 2.23
CA ALA A 103 -8.21 -7.79 2.04
C ALA A 103 -8.34 -6.27 2.14
N SER A 104 -7.37 -5.61 2.76
CA SER A 104 -7.29 -4.15 2.80
C SER A 104 -6.98 -3.57 1.42
N GLN A 105 -7.59 -2.43 1.09
CA GLN A 105 -7.25 -1.63 -0.10
C GLN A 105 -5.79 -1.18 -0.11
N PHE A 106 -5.20 -1.03 1.08
CA PHE A 106 -3.80 -0.66 1.25
C PHE A 106 -2.85 -1.85 1.12
N LYS A 107 -3.35 -3.09 1.05
CA LYS A 107 -2.49 -4.28 1.03
C LYS A 107 -1.62 -4.32 -0.22
N GLY A 108 -0.31 -4.48 -0.04
CA GLY A 108 0.65 -4.50 -1.15
C GLY A 108 0.90 -3.13 -1.78
N SER A 109 0.38 -2.06 -1.19
CA SER A 109 0.66 -0.68 -1.58
C SER A 109 1.71 -0.04 -0.66
N PHE A 110 2.13 1.17 -1.02
CA PHE A 110 2.95 2.05 -0.18
C PHE A 110 2.32 2.29 1.21
N LEU A 111 1.01 2.15 1.36
CA LEU A 111 0.26 2.39 2.61
C LEU A 111 0.02 1.13 3.47
N SER A 112 0.55 -0.04 3.08
CA SER A 112 0.16 -1.33 3.66
C SER A 112 0.34 -1.47 5.18
N ASN A 113 1.26 -0.71 5.78
CA ASN A 113 1.53 -0.68 7.23
C ASN A 113 1.35 0.73 7.83
N CYS A 114 0.61 1.62 7.16
CA CYS A 114 0.36 2.95 7.67
C CYS A 114 -0.74 2.94 8.74
N HIS A 115 -0.41 3.39 9.94
CA HIS A 115 -1.33 3.48 11.07
C HIS A 115 -1.84 4.91 11.33
N PHE A 116 -1.52 5.85 10.46
CA PHE A 116 -1.98 7.24 10.56
C PHE A 116 -2.78 7.66 9.33
N ALA A 117 -3.48 8.79 9.48
CA ALA A 117 -4.38 9.34 8.47
C ALA A 117 -3.68 9.55 7.11
N PRO A 118 -4.30 9.16 5.98
CA PRO A 118 -3.72 9.33 4.63
C PRO A 118 -3.18 10.73 4.34
N TRP A 119 -3.85 11.80 4.79
CA TRP A 119 -3.35 13.16 4.55
C TRP A 119 -2.00 13.41 5.22
N LYS A 120 -1.75 12.86 6.42
CA LYS A 120 -0.46 13.00 7.10
C LYS A 120 0.64 12.33 6.29
N LEU A 121 0.34 11.22 5.62
CA LEU A 121 1.30 10.55 4.76
C LEU A 121 1.67 11.39 3.55
N VAL A 122 0.66 11.97 2.87
CA VAL A 122 0.89 12.88 1.74
C VAL A 122 1.78 14.04 2.16
N LEU A 123 1.55 14.65 3.33
CA LEU A 123 2.37 15.74 3.83
C LEU A 123 3.78 15.30 4.27
N LEU A 124 3.90 14.12 4.88
CA LEU A 124 5.20 13.54 5.25
C LEU A 124 6.06 13.33 4.01
N VAL A 125 5.50 12.71 2.96
CA VAL A 125 6.20 12.48 1.69
C VAL A 125 6.53 13.80 1.00
N ASN A 126 5.61 14.77 0.99
CA ASN A 126 5.86 16.11 0.46
C ASN A 126 7.04 16.81 1.16
N HIS A 127 7.17 16.64 2.48
CA HIS A 127 8.31 17.16 3.22
C HIS A 127 9.59 16.36 3.01
N TYR A 128 9.49 15.03 2.86
CA TYR A 128 10.61 14.18 2.46
C TYR A 128 11.23 14.61 1.13
N LEU A 129 10.38 14.94 0.16
CA LEU A 129 10.80 15.42 -1.17
C LEU A 129 11.27 16.88 -1.16
N SER A 130 11.13 17.60 -0.04
CA SER A 130 11.64 18.96 0.08
C SER A 130 13.17 18.95 0.22
N ARG A 131 13.83 20.09 -0.05
CA ARG A 131 15.29 20.20 0.01
C ARG A 131 15.88 19.91 1.41
N HIS A 132 15.09 20.05 2.47
CA HIS A 132 15.55 19.94 3.85
C HIS A 132 14.59 19.08 4.65
N TRP A 133 15.09 17.93 5.12
CA TRP A 133 14.37 17.08 6.05
C TRP A 133 14.51 17.62 7.48
N ASP A 134 13.38 17.95 8.10
CA ASP A 134 13.31 18.32 9.52
C ASP A 134 12.37 17.40 10.31
N TYR A 135 12.98 16.56 11.15
CA TYR A 135 12.26 15.65 12.03
C TYR A 135 11.33 16.37 13.01
N LYS A 136 11.73 17.55 13.49
CA LYS A 136 10.98 18.26 14.53
C LYS A 136 9.70 18.85 13.95
N THR A 137 9.80 19.52 12.81
CA THR A 137 8.63 20.04 12.08
C THR A 137 7.60 18.95 11.81
N ILE A 138 8.03 17.76 11.35
CA ILE A 138 7.09 16.65 11.08
C ILE A 138 6.43 16.13 12.35
N GLN A 139 7.19 15.96 13.44
CA GLN A 139 6.64 15.51 14.71
C GLN A 139 5.63 16.52 15.26
N ASP A 140 5.98 17.81 15.28
CA ASP A 140 5.16 18.86 15.86
C ASP A 140 3.91 19.13 14.99
N CYS A 141 4.06 19.21 13.66
CA CYS A 141 2.95 19.55 12.77
C CYS A 141 2.02 18.37 12.48
N LEU A 142 2.53 17.14 12.41
CA LEU A 142 1.72 15.95 12.11
C LEU A 142 1.37 15.13 13.35
N GLY A 143 1.94 15.43 14.52
CA GLY A 143 1.71 14.69 15.76
C GLY A 143 2.12 13.22 15.63
N LEU A 144 3.21 12.94 14.92
CA LEU A 144 3.73 11.58 14.72
C LEU A 144 4.81 11.28 15.76
N SER A 145 4.90 10.03 16.19
CA SER A 145 5.96 9.62 17.11
C SER A 145 7.34 9.69 16.42
N PRO A 146 8.43 9.96 17.17
CA PRO A 146 9.78 9.98 16.60
C PRO A 146 10.13 8.71 15.84
N ASN A 147 9.74 7.55 16.39
CA ASN A 147 9.96 6.25 15.77
C ASN A 147 9.22 6.13 14.43
N THR A 148 7.93 6.51 14.40
CA THR A 148 7.15 6.52 13.17
C THR A 148 7.78 7.40 12.10
N VAL A 149 8.26 8.60 12.46
CA VAL A 149 8.90 9.51 11.50
C VAL A 149 10.21 8.91 10.96
N CYS A 150 11.01 8.27 11.81
CA CYS A 150 12.24 7.58 11.41
C CYS A 150 11.97 6.41 10.46
N ASP A 151 11.00 5.56 10.80
CA ASP A 151 10.61 4.39 9.99
C ASP A 151 10.14 4.83 8.60
N TRP A 152 9.27 5.84 8.55
CA TRP A 152 8.75 6.34 7.27
C TRP A 152 9.78 7.08 6.45
N ARG A 153 10.72 7.80 7.09
CA ARG A 153 11.87 8.38 6.37
C ARG A 153 12.70 7.27 5.71
N SER A 154 13.05 6.24 6.46
CA SER A 154 13.84 5.11 5.96
C SER A 154 13.11 4.41 4.82
N PHE A 155 11.82 4.15 4.97
CA PHE A 155 10.99 3.57 3.91
C PHE A 155 10.93 4.45 2.65
N CYS A 156 10.79 5.77 2.79
CA CYS A 156 10.86 6.69 1.66
C CYS A 156 12.23 6.62 0.96
N SER A 157 13.33 6.50 1.72
CA SER A 157 14.68 6.34 1.17
C SER A 157 14.83 5.05 0.36
N GLU A 158 14.39 3.91 0.91
CA GLU A 158 14.39 2.62 0.19
C GLU A 158 13.61 2.71 -1.13
N VAL A 159 12.42 3.33 -1.11
CA VAL A 159 11.59 3.49 -2.31
C VAL A 159 12.29 4.40 -3.34
N THR A 160 12.91 5.51 -2.92
CA THR A 160 13.63 6.38 -3.85
C THR A 160 14.91 5.75 -4.39
N GLU A 161 15.61 4.97 -3.58
CA GLU A 161 16.81 4.24 -4.01
C GLU A 161 16.45 3.16 -5.03
N GLN A 162 15.41 2.36 -4.75
CA GLN A 162 14.90 1.38 -5.69
C GLN A 162 14.43 2.03 -7.00
N TRP A 163 13.72 3.16 -6.91
CA TRP A 163 13.31 3.92 -8.10
C TRP A 163 14.52 4.38 -8.92
N PHE A 164 15.56 4.91 -8.25
CA PHE A 164 16.79 5.37 -8.88
C PHE A 164 17.58 4.21 -9.54
N SER A 165 17.72 3.07 -8.86
CA SER A 165 18.38 1.88 -9.42
C SER A 165 17.68 1.30 -10.64
N ASN A 166 16.38 1.54 -10.79
CA ASN A 166 15.58 1.11 -11.93
C ASN A 166 15.57 2.14 -13.08
N GLN A 167 16.19 3.31 -12.92
CA GLN A 167 16.33 4.26 -14.03
C GLN A 167 17.44 3.84 -14.98
N ASP A 168 17.29 4.21 -16.25
CA ASP A 168 18.38 4.05 -17.22
C ASP A 168 19.61 4.86 -16.79
N PRO A 169 20.84 4.35 -17.02
CA PRO A 169 22.05 5.08 -16.68
C PRO A 169 22.08 6.45 -17.35
N VAL A 170 22.25 7.50 -16.55
CA VAL A 170 22.43 8.87 -17.01
C VAL A 170 23.85 8.99 -17.59
N GLY A 171 24.03 8.55 -18.83
CA GLY A 171 25.34 8.53 -19.51
C GLY A 171 25.46 7.56 -20.69
N GLY A 172 24.49 6.67 -20.91
CA GLY A 172 24.58 5.64 -21.96
C GLY A 172 25.50 4.47 -21.57
N VAL A 173 25.62 3.47 -22.46
CA VAL A 173 26.63 2.40 -22.31
C VAL A 173 28.01 3.05 -22.39
N GLY A 174 28.78 2.97 -21.30
CA GLY A 174 30.16 3.43 -21.27
C GLY A 174 30.93 2.79 -22.42
N VAL A 175 31.52 3.63 -23.28
CA VAL A 175 32.49 3.22 -24.30
C VAL A 175 33.82 2.84 -23.66
#